data_AF-A0A4P6JNW8-F1
#
_entry.id   AF-A0A4P6JNW8-F1
#
_cell.length_a   1.000
_cell.length_b   1.000
_cell.length_c   1.000
_cell.angle_alpha   90.00
_cell.angle_beta   90.00
_cell.angle_gamma   90.00
#
_symmetry.space_group_name_H-M   'P 1'
#
loop_
_entity.id
_entity.type
_entity.pdbx_description
1 polymer ?
#
loop_
_entity_poly.entity_id
_entity_poly.type
_entity_poly.pdbx_seq_one_letter_code
_entity_poly.pdbx_strand_id
1 'polypeptide(L)'
;MSEAFSSHPTPPIKVSLEPVYNALNSFALLTALQAFPAPSPWVAQTAKELTSEEHHTNRLIFEGLRDALIPVQEEPDFPSYLKHLAEQDPLALRNHVLERLCFRYARRGASHLAKAYQQRQM
;
A
#
# COMPACT_ATOMS: atom_id res chain seq x y z
N MET A 1 -33.43 26.87 35.94
CA MET A 1 -33.52 26.12 34.67
C MET A 1 -32.11 25.69 34.32
N SER A 2 -31.80 24.41 34.46
CA SER A 2 -30.51 23.81 34.10
C SER A 2 -30.79 22.60 33.23
N GLU A 3 -30.45 22.68 31.94
CA GLU A 3 -30.51 21.53 31.04
C GLU A 3 -29.29 20.64 31.31
N ALA A 4 -29.56 19.38 31.65
CA ALA A 4 -28.55 18.36 31.83
C ALA A 4 -28.09 17.86 30.45
N PHE A 5 -26.79 17.97 30.18
CA PHE A 5 -26.17 17.37 29.01
C PHE A 5 -26.34 15.85 29.08
N SER A 6 -27.15 15.29 28.16
CA SER A 6 -27.28 13.85 28.01
C SER A 6 -26.00 13.28 27.40
N SER A 7 -25.27 12.48 28.18
CA SER A 7 -24.14 11.70 27.70
C SER A 7 -24.66 10.52 26.86
N HIS A 8 -24.65 10.65 25.54
CA HIS A 8 -24.88 9.49 24.68
C HIS A 8 -23.67 8.55 24.74
N PRO A 9 -23.84 7.27 25.09
CA PRO A 9 -22.74 6.31 25.07
C PRO A 9 -22.30 6.10 23.62
N THR A 10 -21.06 6.45 23.30
CA THR A 10 -20.46 6.16 22.00
C THR A 10 -20.32 4.65 21.84
N PRO A 11 -20.88 4.04 20.77
CA PRO A 11 -20.79 2.61 20.59
C PRO A 11 -19.33 2.18 20.39
N PRO A 12 -18.91 1.03 20.96
CA PRO A 12 -17.55 0.53 20.79
C PRO A 12 -17.30 0.19 19.32
N ILE A 13 -16.26 0.80 18.73
CA ILE A 13 -15.82 0.50 17.37
C ILE A 13 -15.19 -0.90 17.39
N LYS A 14 -15.83 -1.86 16.72
CA LYS A 14 -15.30 -3.22 16.55
C LYS A 14 -14.61 -3.32 15.20
N VAL A 15 -13.30 -3.49 15.22
CA VAL A 15 -12.49 -3.76 14.02
C VAL A 15 -12.23 -5.26 13.95
N SER A 16 -12.71 -5.90 12.88
CA SER A 16 -12.37 -7.30 12.57
C SER A 16 -11.16 -7.33 11.64
N LEU A 17 -10.20 -8.22 11.90
CA LEU A 17 -8.98 -8.33 11.11
C LEU A 17 -9.18 -9.08 9.78
N GLU A 18 -10.07 -10.08 9.75
CA GLU A 18 -10.30 -10.91 8.55
C GLU A 18 -10.73 -10.10 7.33
N PRO A 19 -11.70 -9.16 7.40
CA PRO A 19 -12.05 -8.32 6.26
C PRO A 19 -10.88 -7.44 5.80
N VAL A 20 -10.08 -6.95 6.73
CA VAL A 20 -8.90 -6.12 6.43
C VAL A 20 -7.87 -6.94 5.66
N TYR A 21 -7.59 -8.16 6.11
CA TYR A 21 -6.67 -9.06 5.40
C TYR A 21 -7.18 -9.43 4.00
N ASN A 22 -8.47 -9.72 3.85
CA ASN A 22 -9.05 -10.03 2.55
C ASN A 22 -8.96 -8.85 1.59
N ALA A 23 -9.26 -7.63 2.07
CA ALA A 23 -9.13 -6.42 1.27
C ALA A 23 -7.67 -6.19 0.84
N LEU A 24 -6.73 -6.22 1.79
CA LEU A 24 -5.31 -5.98 1.52
C LEU A 24 -4.73 -7.01 0.54
N ASN A 25 -5.02 -8.30 0.74
CA ASN A 25 -4.55 -9.35 -0.16
C ASN A 25 -5.15 -9.19 -1.56
N SER A 26 -6.43 -8.85 -1.66
CA SER A 26 -7.08 -8.63 -2.96
C SER A 26 -6.46 -7.46 -3.72
N PHE A 27 -6.24 -6.34 -3.03
CA PHE A 27 -5.59 -5.17 -3.61
C PHE A 27 -4.13 -5.44 -4.02
N ALA A 28 -3.38 -6.20 -3.22
CA ALA A 28 -2.04 -6.64 -3.58
C ALA A 28 -2.04 -7.45 -4.89
N LEU A 29 -2.96 -8.41 -5.04
CA LEU A 29 -3.09 -9.21 -6.27
C LEU A 29 -3.39 -8.34 -7.50
N LEU A 30 -4.26 -7.32 -7.34
CA LEU A 30 -4.60 -6.38 -8.40
C LEU A 30 -3.41 -5.52 -8.86
N THR A 31 -2.38 -5.34 -8.03
CA THR A 31 -1.14 -4.64 -8.42
C THR A 31 -0.11 -5.52 -9.12
N ALA A 32 -0.21 -6.84 -8.98
CA ALA A 32 0.80 -7.80 -9.44
C ALA A 32 0.39 -8.59 -10.70
N LEU A 33 -0.67 -8.18 -11.40
CA LEU A 33 -1.19 -8.85 -12.60
C LEU A 33 -0.14 -9.15 -13.67
N GLN A 34 0.84 -8.26 -13.85
CA GLN A 34 1.91 -8.45 -14.85
C GLN A 34 3.01 -9.43 -14.38
N ALA A 35 3.09 -9.71 -13.08
CA ALA A 35 4.06 -10.64 -12.51
C ALA A 35 3.52 -12.08 -12.49
N PHE A 36 2.22 -12.28 -12.67
CA PHE A 36 1.59 -13.60 -12.69
C PHE A 36 1.17 -13.98 -14.12
N PRO A 37 1.71 -15.08 -14.69
CA PRO A 37 1.39 -15.47 -16.06
C PRO A 37 -0.07 -15.92 -16.27
N ALA A 38 -0.76 -16.31 -15.20
CA ALA A 38 -2.17 -16.72 -15.25
C ALA A 38 -2.90 -16.28 -13.96
N PRO A 39 -3.34 -15.01 -13.85
CA PRO A 39 -4.11 -14.55 -12.69
C PRO A 39 -5.48 -15.25 -12.64
N SER A 40 -6.05 -15.39 -11.44
CA SER A 40 -7.38 -15.96 -11.29
C SER A 40 -8.43 -15.12 -12.05
N PRO A 41 -9.52 -15.73 -12.55
CA PRO A 41 -10.52 -15.04 -13.37
C PRO A 41 -11.10 -13.78 -12.70
N TRP A 42 -11.35 -13.85 -11.39
CA TRP A 42 -11.90 -12.70 -10.66
C TRP A 42 -10.89 -11.54 -10.59
N VAL A 43 -9.59 -11.80 -10.40
CA VAL A 43 -8.57 -10.73 -10.36
C VAL A 43 -8.47 -10.07 -11.72
N ALA A 44 -8.44 -10.87 -12.79
CA ALA A 44 -8.38 -10.36 -14.16
C ALA A 44 -9.63 -9.54 -14.53
N GLN A 45 -10.81 -9.95 -14.05
CA GLN A 45 -12.05 -9.23 -14.30
C GLN A 45 -12.13 -7.92 -13.50
N THR A 46 -11.91 -7.98 -12.19
CA THR A 46 -11.91 -6.80 -11.32
C THR A 46 -10.88 -5.78 -11.78
N ALA A 47 -9.71 -6.23 -12.24
CA ALA A 47 -8.70 -5.34 -12.79
C ALA A 47 -9.16 -4.60 -14.05
N LYS A 48 -10.03 -5.18 -14.88
CA LYS A 48 -10.55 -4.48 -16.07
C LYS A 48 -11.58 -3.41 -15.70
N GLU A 49 -12.21 -3.54 -14.54
CA GLU A 49 -13.24 -2.62 -14.06
C GLU A 49 -12.64 -1.40 -13.35
N LEU A 50 -11.39 -1.48 -12.89
CA LEU A 50 -10.68 -0.34 -12.29
C LEU A 50 -10.34 0.72 -13.35
N THR A 51 -10.60 1.97 -13.00
CA THR A 51 -10.12 3.14 -13.73
C THR A 51 -8.59 3.21 -13.71
N SER A 52 -8.01 3.99 -14.62
CA SER A 52 -6.56 4.22 -14.62
C SER A 52 -6.06 4.88 -13.34
N GLU A 53 -6.87 5.74 -12.71
CA GLU A 53 -6.55 6.39 -11.44
C GLU A 53 -6.57 5.40 -10.27
N GLU A 54 -7.56 4.51 -10.22
CA GLU A 54 -7.64 3.47 -9.19
C GLU A 54 -6.49 2.46 -9.32
N HIS A 55 -6.15 2.05 -10.54
CA HIS A 55 -4.96 1.23 -10.80
C HIS A 55 -3.69 1.92 -10.31
N HIS A 56 -3.54 3.20 -10.63
CA HIS A 56 -2.37 3.97 -10.23
C HIS A 56 -2.27 4.10 -8.71
N THR A 57 -3.38 4.42 -8.04
CA THR A 57 -3.48 4.57 -6.59
C THR A 57 -3.25 3.26 -5.87
N ASN A 58 -3.85 2.17 -6.34
CA ASN A 58 -3.64 0.84 -5.76
C ASN A 58 -2.17 0.44 -5.87
N ARG A 59 -1.57 0.63 -7.05
CA ARG A 59 -0.14 0.40 -7.28
C ARG A 59 0.74 1.23 -6.35
N LEU A 60 0.45 2.53 -6.20
CA LEU A 60 1.16 3.44 -5.29
C LEU A 60 1.19 2.86 -3.88
N ILE A 61 0.03 2.53 -3.33
CA ILE A 61 -0.12 2.07 -1.95
C ILE A 61 0.64 0.76 -1.75
N PHE A 62 0.47 -0.23 -2.61
CA PHE A 62 1.06 -1.56 -2.40
C PHE A 62 2.54 -1.64 -2.77
N GLU A 63 3.03 -0.85 -3.73
CA GLU A 63 4.48 -0.77 -3.96
C GLU A 63 5.17 -0.05 -2.80
N GLY A 64 4.54 0.96 -2.18
CA GLY A 64 5.08 1.65 -1.01
C GLY A 64 5.06 0.79 0.24
N LEU A 65 3.91 0.21 0.56
CA LEU A 65 3.72 -0.68 1.71
C LEU A 65 4.64 -1.89 1.62
N ARG A 66 4.75 -2.53 0.44
CA ARG A 66 5.66 -3.66 0.25
C ARG A 66 7.08 -3.28 0.66
N ASP A 67 7.61 -2.18 0.14
CA ASP A 67 9.00 -1.78 0.42
C ASP A 67 9.24 -1.41 1.88
N ALA A 68 8.23 -0.85 2.55
CA ALA A 68 8.36 -0.51 3.96
C ALA A 68 8.29 -1.72 4.90
N LEU A 69 7.64 -2.78 4.44
CA LEU A 69 7.53 -4.05 5.17
C LEU A 69 8.63 -5.04 4.78
N ILE A 70 9.50 -4.70 3.81
CA ILE A 70 10.71 -5.48 3.56
C ILE A 70 11.65 -5.28 4.76
N PRO A 71 12.04 -6.35 5.48
CA PRO A 71 12.96 -6.24 6.59
C PRO A 71 14.29 -5.60 6.14
N VAL A 72 14.79 -4.63 6.89
CA VAL A 72 16.14 -4.08 6.66
C VAL A 72 17.22 -5.08 7.10
N GLN A 73 16.91 -5.92 8.10
CA GLN A 73 17.73 -7.04 8.54
C GLN A 73 17.02 -8.35 8.25
N GLU A 74 17.77 -9.38 7.87
CA GLU A 74 17.23 -10.73 7.74
C GLU A 74 16.82 -11.24 9.12
N GLU A 75 15.51 -11.33 9.33
CA GLU A 75 14.93 -11.92 10.54
C GLU A 75 14.91 -13.45 10.38
N PRO A 76 15.26 -14.22 11.43
CA PRO A 76 15.47 -15.66 11.34
C PRO A 76 14.17 -16.44 11.09
N ASP A 77 13.03 -15.90 11.52
CA ASP A 77 11.71 -16.48 11.31
C ASP A 77 10.60 -15.41 11.30
N PHE A 78 9.41 -15.82 10.86
CA PHE A 78 8.25 -14.94 10.75
C PHE A 78 7.77 -14.37 12.11
N PRO A 79 7.70 -15.13 13.21
CA PRO A 79 7.41 -14.57 14.53
C PRO A 79 8.39 -13.49 14.98
N SER A 80 9.69 -13.68 14.75
CA SER A 80 10.74 -12.70 15.08
C SER A 80 10.57 -11.43 14.27
N TYR A 81 10.27 -11.56 12.97
CA TYR A 81 9.90 -10.44 12.12
C TYR A 81 8.68 -9.67 12.64
N LEU A 82 7.60 -10.35 13.05
CA LEU A 82 6.42 -9.68 13.59
C LEU A 82 6.72 -8.95 14.91
N LYS A 83 7.54 -9.57 15.76
CA LYS A 83 7.99 -8.94 17.02
C LYS A 83 8.81 -7.68 16.72
N HIS A 84 9.79 -7.78 15.83
CA HIS A 84 10.59 -6.63 15.40
C HIS A 84 9.70 -5.51 14.86
N LEU A 85 8.77 -5.84 13.96
CA LEU A 85 7.86 -4.86 13.36
C LEU A 85 6.98 -4.17 14.41
N ALA A 86 6.53 -4.89 15.43
CA ALA A 86 5.73 -4.35 16.52
C ALA A 86 6.54 -3.44 17.47
N GLU A 87 7.85 -3.63 17.55
CA GLU A 87 8.77 -2.84 18.36
C GLU A 87 9.23 -1.55 17.64
N GLN A 88 8.96 -1.40 16.34
CA GLN A 88 9.29 -0.19 15.59
C GLN A 88 8.41 1.00 15.96
N ASP A 89 8.99 2.20 15.94
CA ASP A 89 8.22 3.44 16.03
C ASP A 89 7.27 3.56 14.82
N PRO A 90 5.93 3.63 15.04
CA PRO A 90 4.97 3.76 13.95
C PRO A 90 5.21 5.01 13.08
N LEU A 91 5.74 6.10 13.64
CA LEU A 91 6.04 7.31 12.87
C LEU A 91 7.25 7.12 11.98
N ALA A 92 8.31 6.50 12.49
CA ALA A 92 9.48 6.12 11.71
C ALA A 92 9.11 5.17 10.56
N LEU A 93 8.29 4.15 10.82
CA LEU A 93 7.82 3.21 9.78
C LEU A 93 7.02 3.94 8.69
N ARG A 94 6.07 4.81 9.08
CA ARG A 94 5.32 5.65 8.13
C ARG A 94 6.24 6.53 7.30
N ASN A 95 7.20 7.21 7.92
CA ASN A 95 8.11 8.10 7.20
C ASN A 95 8.96 7.29 6.21
N HIS A 96 9.39 6.08 6.58
CA HIS A 96 10.10 5.18 5.67
C HIS A 96 9.26 4.81 4.42
N VAL A 97 7.98 4.47 4.61
CA VAL A 97 7.03 4.24 3.49
C VAL A 97 7.01 5.45 2.55
N LEU A 98 6.81 6.64 3.12
CA LEU A 98 6.65 7.88 2.37
C LEU A 98 7.93 8.28 1.62
N GLU A 99 9.09 8.14 2.24
CA GLU A 99 10.39 8.41 1.62
C GLU A 99 10.63 7.50 0.41
N ARG A 100 10.36 6.20 0.55
CA ARG A 100 10.51 5.23 -0.54
C ARG A 100 9.57 5.52 -1.71
N LEU A 101 8.34 5.90 -1.41
CA LEU A 101 7.39 6.36 -2.41
C LEU A 101 7.91 7.60 -3.12
N CYS A 102 8.20 8.69 -2.39
CA CYS A 102 8.73 9.92 -2.96
C CYS A 102 9.96 9.69 -3.85
N PHE A 103 10.91 8.86 -3.40
CA PHE A 103 12.12 8.53 -4.15
C PHE A 103 11.84 7.82 -5.48
N ARG A 104 10.98 6.79 -5.51
CA ARG A 104 10.65 6.08 -6.75
C ARG A 104 10.00 7.00 -7.78
N TYR A 105 9.10 7.86 -7.34
CA TYR A 105 8.36 8.73 -8.25
C TYR A 105 9.23 9.88 -8.78
N ALA A 106 10.13 10.42 -7.96
CA ALA A 106 11.17 11.34 -8.43
C ALA A 106 12.03 10.72 -9.54
N ARG A 107 12.48 9.47 -9.35
CA ARG A 107 13.28 8.74 -10.37
C ARG A 107 12.50 8.44 -11.64
N ARG A 108 11.23 8.09 -11.53
CA ARG A 108 10.39 7.76 -12.69
C ARG A 108 10.05 9.01 -13.51
N GLY A 109 9.74 10.13 -12.86
CA GLY A 109 9.56 11.42 -13.51
C GLY A 109 10.82 11.85 -14.29
N ALA A 110 12.00 11.73 -13.67
CA ALA A 110 13.27 12.00 -14.33
C ALA A 110 13.53 11.09 -15.54
N SER A 111 13.18 9.80 -15.46
CA SER A 111 13.34 8.84 -16.56
C SER A 111 12.41 9.12 -17.75
N HIS A 112 11.16 9.53 -17.50
CA HIS A 112 10.22 9.90 -18.57
C HIS A 112 10.65 11.18 -19.30
N LEU A 113 11.18 12.18 -18.57
CA LEU A 113 11.72 13.40 -19.16
C LEU A 113 12.96 13.14 -20.01
N ALA A 114 13.86 12.27 -19.55
CA ALA A 114 15.06 11.88 -20.31
C ALA A 114 14.70 11.20 -21.66
N LYS A 115 13.72 10.28 -21.66
CA LYS A 115 13.24 9.62 -22.89
C LYS A 115 12.58 10.59 -23.86
N ALA A 116 11.75 11.51 -23.36
CA ALA A 116 11.08 12.52 -24.19
C ALA A 116 12.09 13.49 -24.84
N TYR A 117 13.20 13.78 -24.16
CA TYR A 117 14.27 14.63 -24.70
C TYR A 117 15.03 13.93 -25.84
N GLN A 118 15.31 12.63 -25.71
CA GLN A 118 15.96 11.83 -26.75
C GLN A 118 15.12 11.68 -28.03
N GLN A 119 13.78 11.59 -27.90
CA GLN A 119 12.88 11.47 -29.05
C GLN A 119 12.68 12.78 -29.83
N ARG A 120 13.05 13.93 -29.26
CA ARG A 120 13.01 15.24 -29.95
C ARG A 120 14.30 15.60 -30.67
N GLN A 121 15.37 14.81 -30.49
CA GLN A 121 16.67 15.00 -31.15
C GLN A 121 16.94 13.99 -32.28
N MET A 122 15.94 13.21 -32.66
CA MET A 122 15.88 12.45 -33.92
C MET A 122 14.79 13.04 -34.80
#